data_AF-V4RN13-F1
#
_entry.id   AF-V4RN13-F1
#
_cell.length_a   1.000
_cell.length_b   1.000
_cell.length_c   1.000
_cell.angle_alpha   90.00
_cell.angle_beta   90.00
_cell.angle_gamma   90.00
#
_symmetry.space_group_name_H-M   'P 1'
#
loop_
_entity.id
_entity.type
_entity.pdbx_description
1 polymer ?
#
loop_
_entity_poly.entity_id
_entity_poly.type
_entity_poly.pdbx_seq_one_letter_code
_entity_poly.pdbx_strand_id
1 'polypeptide(L)'
;MTLVPELMDNATLKANVLPAPVRGRDEIEKILTALETLYVSLEDIHRTSTSEREFIFSQARLLSGEKITINIVGVRDKSGWIANVIMNHAPDAAMHSLSIQLSEILHPGSRAA
;
A
#
# COMPACT_ATOMS: atom_id res chain seq x y z
N MET A 1 2.19 -4.23 -8.40
CA MET A 1 1.09 -4.41 -7.42
C MET A 1 -0.21 -4.76 -8.13
N THR A 2 -0.91 -5.84 -7.76
CA THR A 2 -1.98 -6.44 -8.58
C THR A 2 -3.32 -5.71 -8.59
N LEU A 3 -3.55 -4.72 -7.71
CA LEU A 3 -4.84 -4.03 -7.57
C LEU A 3 -5.02 -2.82 -8.48
N VAL A 4 -3.93 -2.19 -8.97
CA VAL A 4 -3.99 -0.92 -9.72
C VAL A 4 -4.94 -0.97 -10.93
N PRO A 5 -4.93 -2.03 -11.76
CA PRO A 5 -5.83 -2.12 -12.91
C PRO A 5 -7.32 -2.22 -12.53
N GLU A 6 -7.64 -2.47 -11.26
CA GLU A 6 -9.01 -2.68 -10.76
C GLU A 6 -9.53 -1.47 -9.96
N LEU A 7 -8.73 -0.41 -9.83
CA LEU A 7 -9.10 0.81 -9.12
C LEU A 7 -10.01 1.71 -9.95
N MET A 8 -10.96 2.36 -9.28
CA MET A 8 -11.62 3.56 -9.82
C MET A 8 -10.61 4.69 -10.00
N ASP A 9 -10.82 5.56 -11.00
CA ASP A 9 -9.97 6.74 -11.22
C ASP A 9 -9.85 7.64 -9.98
N ASN A 10 -10.90 7.70 -9.14
CA ASN A 10 -10.95 8.50 -7.92
C ASN A 10 -10.88 7.65 -6.63
N ALA A 11 -10.35 6.43 -6.71
CA ALA A 11 -10.20 5.53 -5.57
C ALA A 11 -9.43 6.18 -4.42
N THR A 12 -9.67 5.71 -3.19
CA THR A 12 -8.99 6.20 -1.98
C THR A 12 -8.15 5.09 -1.34
N LEU A 13 -6.88 5.35 -1.09
CA LEU A 13 -5.99 4.51 -0.29
C LEU A 13 -5.88 5.06 1.13
N LYS A 14 -6.12 4.19 2.11
CA LYS A 14 -5.79 4.41 3.52
C LYS A 14 -4.71 3.41 3.90
N ALA A 15 -3.52 3.89 4.22
CA ALA A 15 -2.43 3.04 4.67
C ALA A 15 -1.86 3.54 5.99
N ASN A 16 -1.50 2.63 6.89
CA ASN A 16 -0.93 3.00 8.20
C ASN A 16 0.47 3.62 8.12
N VAL A 17 1.14 3.50 6.96
CA VAL A 17 2.42 4.16 6.65
C VAL A 17 2.26 5.57 6.08
N LEU A 18 1.03 6.01 5.79
CA LEU A 18 0.74 7.33 5.24
C LEU A 18 0.18 8.25 6.34
N PRO A 19 0.54 9.55 6.33
CA PRO A 19 0.01 10.50 7.31
C PRO A 19 -1.48 10.86 7.07
N ALA A 20 -1.97 10.67 5.84
CA ALA A 20 -3.35 10.91 5.45
C ALA A 20 -3.77 9.99 4.28
N PRO A 21 -5.08 9.79 4.06
CA PRO A 21 -5.57 9.07 2.90
C PRO A 21 -5.15 9.74 1.57
N VAL A 22 -4.81 8.93 0.57
CA VAL A 22 -4.46 9.38 -0.78
C VAL A 22 -5.62 9.08 -1.72
N ARG A 23 -5.93 9.98 -2.65
CA ARG A 23 -7.03 9.84 -3.60
C ARG A 23 -6.52 9.95 -5.03
N GLY A 24 -7.06 9.09 -5.90
CA GLY A 24 -6.74 9.05 -7.32
C GLY A 24 -5.93 7.80 -7.69
N ARG A 25 -6.31 7.10 -8.77
CA ARG A 25 -5.62 5.88 -9.22
C ARG A 25 -4.12 6.12 -9.41
N ASP A 26 -3.76 7.18 -10.13
CA ASP A 26 -2.37 7.47 -10.48
C ASP A 26 -1.54 7.83 -9.24
N GLU A 27 -2.13 8.55 -8.27
CA GLU A 27 -1.46 8.84 -6.99
C GLU A 27 -1.30 7.57 -6.15
N ILE A 28 -2.31 6.70 -6.13
CA ILE A 28 -2.20 5.39 -5.47
C ILE A 28 -1.09 4.55 -6.11
N GLU A 29 -1.04 4.48 -7.45
CA GLU A 29 0.00 3.76 -8.17
C GLU A 29 1.41 4.26 -7.79
N LYS A 30 1.62 5.58 -7.73
CA LYS A 30 2.90 6.16 -7.27
C LYS A 30 3.29 5.69 -5.86
N ILE A 31 2.34 5.70 -4.91
CA ILE A 31 2.60 5.20 -3.54
C ILE A 31 2.98 3.72 -3.55
N LEU A 32 2.22 2.91 -4.29
CA LEU A 32 2.42 1.46 -4.35
C LEU A 32 3.77 1.12 -5.00
N THR A 33 4.13 1.81 -6.08
CA THR A 33 5.45 1.67 -6.72
C THR A 33 6.58 2.11 -5.79
N ALA A 34 6.42 3.23 -5.06
CA ALA A 34 7.43 3.68 -4.09
C ALA A 34 7.62 2.64 -2.97
N LEU A 35 6.54 2.08 -2.43
CA LEU A 35 6.60 1.00 -1.43
C LEU A 35 7.32 -0.24 -1.97
N GLU A 36 7.06 -0.65 -3.21
CA GLU A 36 7.73 -1.80 -3.82
C GLU A 36 9.26 -1.64 -3.88
N THR A 37 9.78 -0.42 -4.05
CA THR A 37 11.24 -0.17 -4.02
C THR A 37 11.88 -0.38 -2.65
N LEU A 38 11.08 -0.34 -1.57
CA LEU A 38 11.54 -0.55 -0.20
C LEU A 38 11.57 -2.03 0.20
N TYR A 39 10.98 -2.90 -0.63
CA TYR A 39 10.92 -4.34 -0.40
C TYR A 39 12.01 -5.06 -1.19
N VAL A 40 12.84 -5.84 -0.50
CA VAL A 40 13.78 -6.79 -1.11
C VAL A 40 13.04 -7.95 -1.76
N SER A 41 11.93 -8.36 -1.14
CA SER A 41 11.05 -9.41 -1.64
C SER A 41 9.62 -9.10 -1.21
N LEU A 42 8.65 -9.46 -2.04
CA LEU A 42 7.22 -9.41 -1.74
C LEU A 42 6.58 -10.69 -2.26
N GLU A 43 5.83 -11.37 -1.39
CA GLU A 43 5.12 -12.61 -1.71
C GLU A 43 3.68 -12.54 -1.20
N ASP A 44 2.71 -12.81 -2.07
CA ASP A 44 1.31 -12.97 -1.69
C ASP A 44 1.11 -14.36 -1.08
N ILE A 45 0.89 -14.41 0.23
CA ILE A 45 0.66 -15.65 1.00
C ILE A 45 -0.77 -16.14 0.81
N HIS A 46 -1.72 -15.22 0.72
CA HIS A 46 -3.13 -15.54 0.52
C HIS A 46 -3.83 -14.42 -0.25
N ARG A 47 -4.65 -14.80 -1.24
CA ARG A 47 -5.53 -13.89 -1.95
C ARG A 47 -6.91 -14.52 -2.08
N THR A 48 -7.95 -13.77 -1.73
CA THR A 48 -9.33 -14.19 -1.88
C THR A 48 -10.22 -13.00 -2.20
N SER A 49 -11.36 -13.25 -2.84
CA SER A 49 -12.28 -12.21 -3.29
C SER A 49 -13.73 -12.62 -3.07
N THR A 50 -14.56 -11.64 -2.73
CA THR A 50 -16.02 -11.70 -2.83
C THR A 50 -16.48 -10.73 -3.93
N SER A 51 -17.80 -10.64 -4.16
CA SER A 51 -18.35 -9.62 -5.07
C SER A 51 -18.07 -8.18 -4.62
N GLU A 52 -17.87 -7.96 -3.32
CA GLU A 52 -17.74 -6.62 -2.73
C GLU A 52 -16.31 -6.30 -2.30
N ARG A 53 -15.47 -7.32 -2.08
CA ARG A 53 -14.17 -7.15 -1.43
C ARG A 53 -13.11 -8.02 -2.02
N GLU A 54 -11.90 -7.52 -1.95
CA GLU A 54 -10.69 -8.26 -2.23
C GLU A 54 -9.77 -8.23 -1.02
N PHE A 55 -9.23 -9.39 -0.66
CA PHE A 55 -8.35 -9.56 0.49
C PHE A 55 -7.03 -10.14 0.00
N ILE A 56 -5.94 -9.44 0.30
CA ILE A 56 -4.57 -9.88 0.00
C ILE A 56 -3.76 -9.84 1.29
N PHE A 57 -3.14 -10.96 1.61
CA PHE A 57 -2.20 -11.10 2.70
C PHE A 57 -0.83 -11.42 2.09
N SER A 58 0.12 -10.53 2.30
CA SER A 58 1.47 -10.65 1.74
C SER A 58 2.52 -10.62 2.85
N GLN A 59 3.67 -11.23 2.57
CA GLN A 59 4.87 -11.09 3.38
C GLN A 59 5.93 -10.37 2.55
N ALA A 60 6.61 -9.39 3.16
CA ALA A 60 7.72 -8.71 2.54
C ALA A 60 8.96 -8.72 3.43
N ARG A 61 10.12 -8.55 2.80
CA ARG A 61 11.38 -8.28 3.51
C ARG A 61 11.82 -6.87 3.16
N LEU A 62 12.10 -6.05 4.16
CA LEU A 62 12.63 -4.70 3.97
C LEU A 62 14.12 -4.73 3.65
N LEU A 63 14.65 -3.63 3.09
CA LEU A 63 16.09 -3.44 2.88
C LEU A 63 16.90 -3.54 4.19
N SER A 64 16.28 -3.22 5.34
CA SER A 64 16.87 -3.42 6.68
C SER A 64 17.03 -4.90 7.08
N GLY A 65 16.43 -5.82 6.31
CA GLY A 65 16.39 -7.25 6.60
C GLY A 65 15.16 -7.70 7.40
N GLU A 66 14.41 -6.76 7.98
CA GLU A 66 13.18 -7.04 8.74
C GLU A 66 12.10 -7.70 7.86
N LYS A 67 11.36 -8.65 8.43
CA LYS A 67 10.18 -9.23 7.79
C LYS A 67 8.94 -8.48 8.26
N ILE A 68 8.08 -8.13 7.31
CA ILE A 68 6.79 -7.50 7.57
C ILE A 68 5.66 -8.30 6.95
N THR A 69 4.47 -8.18 7.53
CA THR A 69 3.22 -8.60 6.91
C THR A 69 2.49 -7.38 6.35
N ILE A 70 1.78 -7.59 5.25
CA ILE A 70 0.99 -6.57 4.56
C ILE A 70 -0.41 -7.14 4.36
N ASN A 71 -1.41 -6.47 4.93
CA ASN A 71 -2.81 -6.83 4.74
C ASN A 71 -3.49 -5.76 3.90
N ILE A 72 -4.02 -6.14 2.74
CA ILE A 72 -4.68 -5.24 1.80
C ILE A 72 -6.13 -5.66 1.65
N VAL A 73 -7.04 -4.69 1.81
CA VAL A 73 -8.48 -4.86 1.55
C VAL A 73 -8.91 -3.87 0.48
N GLY A 74 -9.27 -4.37 -0.70
CA GLY A 74 -9.99 -3.61 -1.72
C GLY A 74 -11.50 -3.68 -1.47
N VAL A 75 -12.19 -2.56 -1.52
CA VAL A 75 -13.66 -2.48 -1.41
C VAL A 75 -14.21 -1.95 -2.71
N ARG A 76 -15.04 -2.77 -3.37
CA ARG A 76 -15.68 -2.44 -4.63
C ARG A 76 -16.92 -1.58 -4.39
N ASP A 77 -17.21 -0.68 -5.32
CA ASP A 77 -18.49 0.00 -5.36
C ASP A 77 -19.53 -0.82 -6.15
N LYS A 78 -20.70 -0.22 -6.41
CA LYS A 78 -21.78 -0.87 -7.16
C LYS A 78 -21.44 -1.17 -8.63
N SER A 79 -20.41 -0.53 -9.18
CA SER A 79 -19.94 -0.77 -10.53
C SER A 79 -18.91 -1.92 -10.60
N GLY A 80 -18.51 -2.49 -9.46
CA GLY A 80 -17.56 -3.58 -9.37
C GLY A 80 -16.09 -3.13 -9.36
N TRP A 81 -15.83 -1.83 -9.47
CA TRP A 81 -14.48 -1.24 -9.40
C TRP A 81 -14.09 -0.96 -7.95
N ILE A 82 -12.81 -1.07 -7.63
CA ILE A 82 -12.30 -0.82 -6.28
C ILE A 82 -12.28 0.68 -6.00
N ALA A 83 -13.15 1.12 -5.10
CA ALA A 83 -13.29 2.52 -4.69
C ALA A 83 -12.43 2.85 -3.46
N ASN A 84 -12.17 1.88 -2.58
CA ASN A 84 -11.38 2.07 -1.38
C ASN A 84 -10.36 0.94 -1.21
N VAL A 85 -9.14 1.29 -0.85
CA VAL A 85 -8.07 0.37 -0.49
C VAL A 85 -7.65 0.66 0.95
N ILE A 86 -7.60 -0.37 1.78
CA ILE A 86 -7.06 -0.31 3.14
C ILE A 86 -5.81 -1.18 3.17
N MET A 87 -4.68 -0.63 3.58
CA MET A 87 -3.40 -1.33 3.62
C MET A 87 -2.75 -1.19 5.00
N ASN A 88 -2.45 -2.31 5.65
CA ASN A 88 -1.81 -2.31 6.96
C ASN A 88 -0.51 -3.11 6.93
N HIS A 89 0.56 -2.49 7.41
CA HIS A 89 1.86 -3.11 7.62
C HIS A 89 2.07 -3.46 9.10
N ALA A 90 2.66 -4.61 9.39
CA ALA A 90 3.05 -5.01 10.74
C ALA A 90 4.42 -5.72 10.74
N PRO A 91 5.20 -5.69 11.85
CA PRO A 91 4.89 -5.06 13.14
C PRO A 91 5.04 -3.53 13.14
N ASP A 92 4.50 -2.85 14.17
CA ASP A 92 4.47 -1.38 14.29
C ASP A 92 5.85 -0.72 14.19
N ALA A 93 6.88 -1.33 14.78
CA ALA A 93 8.24 -0.80 14.72
C ALA A 93 8.76 -0.68 13.28
N ALA A 94 8.50 -1.69 12.44
CA ALA A 94 8.87 -1.68 11.03
C ALA A 94 8.00 -0.70 10.22
N MET A 95 6.73 -0.54 10.60
CA MET A 95 5.81 0.43 9.98
C MET A 95 6.32 1.88 10.13
N HIS A 96 6.81 2.28 11.30
CA HIS A 96 7.37 3.62 11.50
C HIS A 96 8.58 3.89 10.60
N SER A 97 9.51 2.95 10.53
CA SER A 97 10.68 3.04 9.64
C SER A 97 10.25 3.14 8.18
N LEU A 98 9.28 2.32 7.78
CA LEU A 98 8.74 2.30 6.42
C LEU A 98 8.05 3.63 6.05
N SER A 99 7.31 4.24 6.98
CA SER A 99 6.66 5.54 6.78
C SER A 99 7.68 6.67 6.52
N ILE A 100 8.78 6.68 7.28
CA ILE A 100 9.86 7.68 7.10
C ILE A 100 10.50 7.51 5.72
N GLN A 101 10.90 6.29 5.35
CA GLN A 101 11.54 6.01 4.07
C GLN A 101 10.62 6.32 2.88
N LEU A 102 9.32 5.99 3.00
CA LEU A 102 8.33 6.33 1.99
C LEU A 102 8.21 7.84 1.80
N SER A 103 8.17 8.60 2.90
CA SER A 103 8.14 10.08 2.85
C SER A 103 9.37 10.66 2.14
N GLU A 104 10.56 10.13 2.42
CA GLU A 104 11.81 10.55 1.77
C GLU A 104 11.80 10.30 0.25
N ILE A 105 11.20 9.19 -0.19
CA ILE A 105 11.04 8.87 -1.63
C ILE A 105 10.05 9.82 -2.30
N LEU A 106 8.92 10.10 -1.65
CA LEU A 106 7.84 10.92 -2.23
C LEU A 106 8.15 12.42 -2.19
N HIS A 107 8.99 12.86 -1.25
CA HIS A 107 9.36 14.25 -1.04
C HIS A 107 10.89 14.43 -0.97
N PRO A 108 11.61 14.15 -2.05
CA PRO A 108 13.06 14.30 -2.10
C PRO A 108 13.42 15.79 -1.92
N GLY A 109 13.92 16.16 -0.74
CA GLY A 109 14.32 17.54 -0.41
C GLY A 109 13.70 18.15 0.84
N SER A 110 12.75 17.48 1.51
CA SER A 110 12.10 17.99 2.74
C SER A 110 13.02 18.03 3.99
N ARG A 111 14.31 17.69 3.86
CA ARG A 111 15.30 17.69 4.96
C ARG A 111 16.05 19.02 5.15
N ALA A 112 15.67 20.08 4.43
CA ALA A 112 16.26 21.40 4.57
C ALA A 112 15.18 22.46 4.83
N ALA A 113 14.69 22.52 6.07
CA ALA A 113 14.00 23.67 6.64
C ALA A 113 14.21 23.68 8.16
#